data_AF-A0AA91EI26-F1
#
_entry.id   AF-A0AA91EI26-F1
#
_cell.length_a   1.000
_cell.length_b   1.000
_cell.length_c   1.000
_cell.angle_alpha   90.00
_cell.angle_beta   90.00
_cell.angle_gamma   90.00
#
_symmetry.space_group_name_H-M   'P 1'
#
loop_
_entity.id
_entity.type
_entity.pdbx_description
1 polymer ?
#
loop_
_entity_poly.entity_id
_entity_poly.type
_entity_poly.pdbx_seq_one_letter_code
_entity_poly.pdbx_strand_id
1 'polypeptide(L)'
;MAKTFNWVFINNWFAVAKCNDSSFILSDIRMDKETKENNYPVRAVYSNKLTLIADITNLCVKRGIYLKTIQTPSELMRESHHFNELSQQALIQLENK
;
A
#
# COMPACT_ATOMS: atom_id res chain seq x y z
N MET A 1 -22.05 9.03 -10.45
CA MET A 1 -21.24 7.86 -10.87
C MET A 1 -20.19 7.61 -9.81
N ALA A 2 -20.10 6.38 -9.27
CA ALA A 2 -19.00 6.03 -8.38
C ALA A 2 -17.68 6.08 -9.18
N LYS A 3 -16.65 6.68 -8.60
CA LYS A 3 -15.33 6.78 -9.24
C LYS A 3 -14.65 5.42 -9.12
N THR A 4 -14.48 4.72 -10.24
CA THR A 4 -13.80 3.42 -10.27
C THR A 4 -12.29 3.66 -10.31
N PHE A 5 -11.57 3.10 -9.34
CA PHE A 5 -10.10 3.19 -9.27
C PHE A 5 -9.47 1.87 -9.70
N ASN A 6 -8.37 1.97 -10.45
CA ASN A 6 -7.51 0.83 -10.77
C ASN A 6 -6.56 0.60 -9.59
N TRP A 7 -6.92 -0.33 -8.73
CA TRP A 7 -6.12 -0.69 -7.56
C TRP A 7 -4.94 -1.59 -7.91
N VAL A 8 -3.79 -1.31 -7.31
CA VAL A 8 -2.63 -2.20 -7.25
C VAL A 8 -2.35 -2.55 -5.80
N PHE A 9 -2.13 -3.82 -5.51
CA PHE A 9 -2.02 -4.32 -4.14
C PHE A 9 -0.57 -4.46 -3.70
N ILE A 10 -0.30 -4.07 -2.45
CA ILE A 10 1.01 -4.18 -1.81
C ILE A 10 0.86 -5.11 -0.62
N ASN A 11 1.51 -6.27 -0.73
CA ASN A 11 1.54 -7.33 0.27
C ASN A 11 0.15 -7.77 0.78
N ASN A 12 -0.90 -7.61 -0.03
CA ASN A 12 -2.31 -7.83 0.36
C ASN A 12 -2.77 -7.11 1.65
N TRP A 13 -2.05 -6.07 2.08
CA TRP A 13 -2.42 -5.24 3.23
C TRP A 13 -2.93 -3.88 2.80
N PHE A 14 -2.36 -3.34 1.73
CA PHE A 14 -2.68 -2.02 1.23
C PHE A 14 -2.98 -2.07 -0.27
N ALA A 15 -3.82 -1.15 -0.71
CA ALA A 15 -4.09 -0.90 -2.10
C ALA A 15 -3.67 0.53 -2.44
N VAL A 16 -3.06 0.72 -3.60
CA VAL A 16 -2.73 2.03 -4.14
C VAL A 16 -3.43 2.25 -5.47
N ALA A 17 -3.87 3.47 -5.72
CA ALA A 17 -4.46 3.88 -6.99
C ALA A 17 -3.96 5.26 -7.40
N LYS A 18 -3.93 5.51 -8.71
CA LYS A 18 -3.61 6.83 -9.27
C LYS A 18 -4.89 7.62 -9.54
N CYS A 19 -4.88 8.90 -9.20
CA CYS A 19 -5.93 9.86 -9.53
C CYS A 19 -5.62 10.58 -10.85
N ASN A 20 -6.67 11.20 -11.44
CA ASN A 20 -6.53 11.96 -12.68
C ASN A 20 -5.62 13.18 -12.56
N ASP A 21 -5.48 13.74 -11.37
CA ASP A 21 -4.59 14.87 -11.05
C ASP A 21 -3.14 14.42 -10.75
N SER A 22 -2.80 13.17 -11.09
CA SER A 22 -1.50 12.54 -10.80
C SER A 22 -1.19 12.33 -9.31
N SER A 23 -2.15 12.57 -8.40
CA SER A 23 -2.02 12.15 -7.01
C SER A 23 -2.24 10.63 -6.86
N PHE A 24 -1.83 10.10 -5.72
CA PHE A 24 -1.95 8.68 -5.38
C PHE A 24 -2.80 8.51 -4.14
N ILE A 25 -3.72 7.54 -4.17
CA ILE A 25 -4.50 7.12 -3.01
C ILE A 25 -3.82 5.92 -2.39
N LEU A 26 -3.65 5.93 -1.07
CA LEU A 26 -3.34 4.76 -0.26
C LEU A 26 -4.60 4.35 0.50
N SER A 27 -4.96 3.08 0.42
CA SER A 27 -6.12 2.50 1.11
C SER A 27 -5.74 1.24 1.88
N ASP A 28 -6.41 1.00 3.00
CA ASP A 28 -6.41 -0.34 3.61
C ASP A 28 -7.21 -1.31 2.72
N ILE A 29 -6.91 -2.60 2.81
CA ILE A 29 -7.79 -3.65 2.26
C ILE A 29 -8.60 -4.22 3.42
N ARG A 30 -9.93 -4.11 3.36
CA ARG A 30 -10.82 -4.80 4.31
C ARG A 30 -11.85 -5.59 3.53
N MET A 31 -12.12 -6.80 4.01
CA MET A 31 -13.18 -7.64 3.49
C MET A 31 -14.41 -7.47 4.37
N ASP A 32 -15.54 -7.14 3.75
CA ASP A 32 -16.83 -7.17 4.43
C ASP A 32 -17.15 -8.60 4.86
N LYS A 33 -17.58 -8.78 6.12
CA LYS A 33 -17.79 -10.12 6.67
C LYS A 33 -19.04 -10.80 6.11
N GLU A 34 -20.07 -10.01 5.77
CA GLU A 34 -21.37 -10.48 5.29
C GLU A 34 -21.32 -10.70 3.78
N THR A 35 -20.87 -9.71 3.01
CA THR A 35 -20.90 -9.78 1.54
C THR A 35 -19.66 -10.47 0.95
N LYS A 36 -18.58 -10.64 1.74
CA LYS A 36 -17.25 -11.10 1.27
C LYS A 36 -16.61 -10.19 0.22
N GLU A 37 -17.15 -8.99 0.00
CA GLU A 37 -16.57 -8.03 -0.93
C GLU A 37 -15.43 -7.24 -0.28
N ASN A 38 -14.40 -6.94 -1.06
CA ASN A 38 -13.33 -6.07 -0.60
C ASN A 38 -13.76 -4.61 -0.71
N ASN A 39 -13.57 -3.85 0.37
CA ASN A 39 -13.61 -2.41 0.38
C ASN A 39 -12.21 -1.83 0.59
N TYR A 40 -12.03 -0.61 0.08
CA TYR A 40 -10.74 0.09 0.03
C TYR A 40 -10.84 1.45 0.72
N PRO A 41 -11.08 1.49 2.05
CA PRO A 41 -11.20 2.74 2.77
C PRO A 41 -9.90 3.54 2.65
N VAL A 42 -10.04 4.77 2.15
CA VAL A 42 -8.92 5.68 1.93
C VAL A 42 -8.25 6.00 3.25
N ARG A 43 -6.94 5.78 3.31
CA ARG A 43 -6.10 6.15 4.44
C ARG A 43 -5.51 7.54 4.24
N ALA A 44 -4.99 7.82 3.05
CA ALA A 44 -4.40 9.11 2.70
C ALA A 44 -4.27 9.31 1.18
N VAL A 45 -4.06 10.56 0.78
CA VAL A 45 -3.79 10.95 -0.61
C VAL A 45 -2.44 11.68 -0.66
N TYR A 46 -1.61 11.33 -1.65
CA TYR A 46 -0.24 11.79 -1.78
C TYR A 46 -0.01 12.42 -3.14
N SER A 47 0.61 13.60 -3.15
CA SER A 47 1.11 14.25 -4.38
C SER A 47 2.56 13.87 -4.70
N ASN A 48 3.25 13.21 -3.78
CA ASN A 48 4.67 12.84 -3.91
C ASN A 48 4.87 11.33 -3.74
N LYS A 49 5.54 10.70 -4.72
CA LYS A 49 5.82 9.26 -4.73
C LYS A 49 6.71 8.80 -3.58
N LEU A 50 7.76 9.56 -3.26
CA LEU A 50 8.71 9.19 -2.20
C LEU A 50 8.03 9.20 -0.83
N THR A 51 7.18 10.20 -0.58
CA THR A 51 6.36 10.25 0.65
C THR A 51 5.43 9.05 0.75
N LEU A 52 4.78 8.67 -0.35
CA LEU A 52 3.93 7.49 -0.40
C LEU A 52 4.71 6.20 -0.11
N ILE A 53 5.85 6.00 -0.77
CA ILE A 53 6.71 4.82 -0.54
C ILE A 53 7.14 4.75 0.92
N ALA A 54 7.61 5.87 1.48
CA ALA A 54 8.05 5.92 2.87
C ALA A 54 6.93 5.53 3.85
N ASP A 55 5.71 6.03 3.63
CA ASP A 55 4.56 5.69 4.48
C ASP A 55 4.14 4.23 4.33
N ILE A 56 4.09 3.70 3.11
CA ILE A 56 3.76 2.28 2.88
C ILE A 56 4.79 1.39 3.58
N THR A 57 6.09 1.64 3.38
CA THR A 57 7.16 0.87 4.01
C THR A 57 7.05 0.92 5.53
N ASN A 58 6.87 2.12 6.10
CA ASN A 58 6.69 2.30 7.54
C ASN A 58 5.46 1.55 8.08
N LEU A 59 4.34 1.57 7.37
CA LEU A 59 3.13 0.86 7.76
C LEU A 59 3.32 -0.66 7.70
N CYS A 60 3.93 -1.17 6.63
CA CYS A 60 4.20 -2.59 6.44
C CYS A 60 5.15 -3.12 7.52
N VAL A 61 6.26 -2.44 7.82
CA VAL A 61 7.19 -2.90 8.86
C VAL A 61 6.58 -2.84 10.25
N LYS A 62 5.84 -1.77 10.59
CA LYS A 62 5.11 -1.67 11.86
C LYS A 62 4.10 -2.81 12.01
N ARG A 63 3.40 -3.16 10.93
CA ARG A 63 2.46 -4.28 10.92
C ARG A 63 3.17 -5.62 11.06
N GLY A 64 4.30 -5.82 10.39
CA GLY A 64 5.11 -7.03 10.53
C GLY A 64 5.65 -7.23 11.96
N ILE A 65 6.08 -6.16 12.62
CA ILE A 65 6.48 -6.19 14.04
C ILE A 65 5.29 -6.56 14.93
N TYR A 66 4.14 -5.91 14.74
CA TYR A 66 2.92 -6.21 15.50
C TYR A 66 2.47 -7.66 15.36
N LEU A 67 2.56 -8.22 14.15
CA LEU A 67 2.22 -9.61 13.85
C LEU A 67 3.34 -10.60 14.22
N LYS A 68 4.47 -10.13 14.76
CA LYS A 68 5.64 -10.94 15.11
C LYS A 68 6.27 -11.68 13.92
N THR A 69 6.07 -11.18 12.70
CA THR A 69 6.76 -11.67 11.50
C THR A 69 8.12 -11.00 11.28
N ILE A 70 8.37 -9.88 11.96
CA ILE A 70 9.66 -9.18 12.06
C ILE A 70 9.99 -9.08 13.54
N GLN A 71 11.07 -9.70 13.99
CA GLN A 71 11.43 -9.82 15.39
C GLN A 71 12.85 -9.30 15.70
N THR A 72 13.67 -9.08 14.68
CA THR A 72 15.06 -8.61 14.83
C THR A 72 15.35 -7.36 14.01
N PRO A 73 16.38 -6.55 14.37
CA PRO A 73 16.81 -5.42 13.56
C PRO A 73 17.23 -5.81 12.13
N SER A 74 17.87 -6.97 11.96
CA SER A 74 18.28 -7.46 10.63
C SER A 74 17.09 -7.80 9.74
N GLU A 75 16.05 -8.43 10.29
CA GLU A 75 14.80 -8.64 9.56
C GLU A 75 14.13 -7.32 9.22
N LEU A 76 14.09 -6.36 10.16
CA LEU A 76 13.54 -5.03 9.91
C LEU A 76 14.22 -4.35 8.71
N MET A 77 15.56 -4.40 8.63
CA MET A 77 16.31 -3.85 7.50
C MET A 77 15.94 -4.54 6.18
N ARG A 78 15.91 -5.88 6.17
CA ARG A 78 15.58 -6.66 4.97
C ARG A 78 14.15 -6.41 4.49
N GLU A 79 13.17 -6.46 5.39
CA GLU A 79 11.76 -6.23 5.04
C GLU A 79 11.50 -4.77 4.64
N SER A 80 12.20 -3.80 5.23
CA SER A 80 12.11 -2.40 4.78
C SER A 80 12.53 -2.25 3.32
N HIS A 81 13.63 -2.92 2.92
CA HIS A 81 14.07 -2.93 1.52
C HIS A 81 13.04 -3.59 0.62
N HIS A 82 12.53 -4.76 1.01
CA HIS A 82 11.52 -5.49 0.26
C HIS A 82 10.23 -4.67 0.04
N PHE A 83 9.72 -3.99 1.08
CA PHE A 83 8.52 -3.16 0.94
C PHE A 83 8.76 -1.91 0.10
N ASN A 84 9.96 -1.32 0.13
CA ASN A 84 10.32 -0.24 -0.79
C ASN A 84 10.28 -0.72 -2.25
N GLU A 85 10.86 -1.89 -2.56
CA GLU A 85 10.84 -2.47 -3.91
C GLU A 85 9.41 -2.76 -4.38
N LEU A 86 8.59 -3.40 -3.54
CA LEU A 86 7.19 -3.68 -3.86
C LEU A 86 6.41 -2.38 -4.13
N SER A 87 6.64 -1.35 -3.32
CA SER A 87 5.99 -0.05 -3.49
C SER A 87 6.41 0.60 -4.82
N GLN A 88 7.70 0.54 -5.16
CA GLN A 88 8.20 1.06 -6.42
C GLN A 88 7.59 0.31 -7.62
N GLN A 89 7.54 -1.02 -7.57
CA GLN A 89 6.91 -1.84 -8.61
C GLN A 89 5.42 -1.51 -8.77
N ALA A 90 4.70 -1.35 -7.66
CA ALA A 90 3.29 -0.98 -7.68
C ALA A 90 3.06 0.38 -8.35
N LEU A 91 3.92 1.37 -8.06
CA LEU A 91 3.83 2.69 -8.69
C LEU A 91 4.17 2.64 -10.17
N ILE A 92 5.19 1.87 -10.59
CA ILE A 92 5.50 1.66 -12.01
C ILE A 92 4.30 1.02 -12.74
N GLN A 93 3.66 0.04 -12.13
CA GLN A 93 2.45 -0.58 -12.69
C GLN A 93 1.30 0.43 -12.86
N LEU A 94 1.14 1.38 -11.93
CA LEU A 94 0.14 2.44 -12.03
C LEU A 94 0.46 3.50 -13.10
N GLU A 95 1.72 3.63 -13.50
CA GLU A 95 2.12 4.58 -14.55
C GLU A 95 2.02 4.00 -15.96
N ASN A 96 2.17 2.68 -16.07
CA ASN A 96 2.07 1.96 -17.34
C ASN A 96 0.62 1.54 -17.70
N LYS A 97 -0.37 2.04 -16.95
CA LYS A 97 -1.81 1.84 -17.17
C LYS A 97 -2.47 3.16 -17.51
#